data_AF-A0A9E3EEC1-F1
#
_entry.id   AF-A0A9E3EEC1-F1
#
_cell.length_a   1.000
_cell.length_b   1.000
_cell.length_c   1.000
_cell.angle_alpha   90.00
_cell.angle_beta   90.00
_cell.angle_gamma   90.00
#
_symmetry.space_group_name_H-M   'P 1'
#
loop_
_entity.id
_entity.type
_entity.pdbx_description
1 polymer ?
#
loop_
_entity_poly.entity_id
_entity_poly.type
_entity_poly.pdbx_seq_one_letter_code
_entity_poly.pdbx_strand_id
1 'polypeptide(L)'
;LLKHVHMPEIAKTIERLSGGSAAGLVFTPHLVPMTRGVLATIYCRGRATTGQCLDAARRFYAGRAFVRVTDKPPQTKWATGSNLAFVSYAADPERNLVIAMGVVDNLGKGAAGQAVQNANLICGLPETAGLDGVPVWP
;
A
#
# COMPACT_ATOMS: atom_id res chain seq x y z
N LEU A 1 4.65 2.24 -21.99
CA LEU A 1 3.34 2.10 -21.31
C LEU A 1 3.25 0.76 -20.58
N LEU A 2 3.23 -0.39 -21.25
CA LEU A 2 3.11 -1.72 -20.62
C LEU A 2 4.42 -2.31 -20.04
N LYS A 3 5.45 -1.49 -19.87
CA LYS A 3 6.75 -1.91 -19.33
C LYS A 3 7.21 -0.88 -18.32
N HIS A 4 7.52 -1.34 -17.13
CA HIS A 4 8.09 -0.54 -16.05
C HIS A 4 9.03 -1.40 -15.21
N VAL A 5 10.11 -0.80 -14.69
CA VAL A 5 11.16 -1.52 -13.95
C VAL A 5 10.67 -2.18 -12.65
N HIS A 6 9.60 -1.67 -12.05
CA HIS A 6 8.98 -2.28 -10.87
C HIS A 6 8.02 -3.44 -11.17
N MET A 7 7.64 -3.68 -12.44
CA MET A 7 6.69 -4.76 -12.76
C MET A 7 7.18 -6.15 -12.32
N PRO A 8 8.46 -6.54 -12.52
CA PRO A 8 8.97 -7.82 -12.04
C PRO A 8 8.85 -7.99 -10.52
N GLU A 9 9.10 -6.94 -9.75
CA GLU A 9 8.98 -6.95 -8.29
C GLU A 9 7.52 -7.13 -7.83
N ILE A 10 6.60 -6.40 -8.47
CA ILE A 10 5.15 -6.51 -8.20
C ILE A 10 4.67 -7.93 -8.53
N ALA A 11 5.03 -8.44 -9.71
CA ALA A 11 4.67 -9.79 -10.15
C ALA A 11 5.15 -10.87 -9.16
N LYS A 12 6.43 -10.84 -8.79
CA LYS A 12 7.01 -11.77 -7.81
C LYS A 12 6.30 -11.70 -6.45
N THR A 13 5.90 -10.51 -6.01
CA THR A 13 5.17 -10.33 -4.75
C THR A 13 3.76 -10.91 -4.81
N ILE A 14 3.04 -10.69 -5.91
CA ILE A 14 1.71 -11.27 -6.14
C ILE A 14 1.80 -12.80 -6.15
N GLU A 15 2.74 -13.37 -6.90
CA GLU A 15 2.91 -14.82 -7.01
C GLU A 15 3.25 -15.45 -5.65
N ARG A 16 4.17 -14.83 -4.91
CA ARG A 16 4.54 -15.29 -3.56
C ARG A 16 3.39 -15.25 -2.55
N LEU A 17 2.56 -14.20 -2.57
CA LEU A 17 1.49 -14.03 -1.59
C LEU A 17 0.20 -14.77 -1.95
N SER A 18 -0.12 -14.89 -3.23
CA SER A 18 -1.35 -15.55 -3.70
C SER A 18 -1.19 -17.03 -3.97
N GLY A 19 0.04 -17.52 -4.20
CA GLY A 19 0.30 -18.84 -4.77
C GLY A 19 -0.18 -18.99 -6.22
N GLY A 20 -0.68 -17.91 -6.83
CA GLY A 20 -1.19 -17.86 -8.20
C GLY A 20 -0.23 -17.14 -9.16
N SER A 21 -0.70 -16.86 -10.37
CA SER A 21 0.09 -16.20 -11.42
C SER A 21 -0.15 -14.69 -11.47
N ALA A 22 0.90 -13.92 -11.75
CA ALA A 22 0.81 -12.49 -12.05
C ALA A 22 0.62 -12.18 -13.55
N ALA A 23 0.27 -13.16 -14.39
CA ALA A 23 0.15 -12.97 -15.84
C ALA A 23 -0.85 -11.88 -16.26
N GLY A 24 -1.85 -11.58 -15.44
CA GLY A 24 -2.83 -10.52 -15.66
C GLY A 24 -2.39 -9.12 -15.18
N LEU A 25 -1.19 -8.96 -14.65
CA LEU A 25 -0.70 -7.69 -14.11
C LEU A 25 -0.53 -6.64 -15.23
N VAL A 26 -1.28 -5.54 -15.10
CA VAL A 26 -1.07 -4.32 -15.87
C VAL A 26 -0.73 -3.20 -14.90
N PHE A 27 0.37 -2.49 -15.16
CA PHE A 27 0.82 -1.38 -14.33
C PHE A 27 1.12 -0.15 -15.18
N THR A 28 0.47 0.96 -14.85
CA THR A 28 0.64 2.25 -15.53
C THR A 28 0.87 3.34 -14.49
N PRO A 29 2.12 3.83 -14.33
CA PRO A 29 2.39 4.97 -13.46
C PRO A 29 1.97 6.28 -14.13
N HIS A 30 1.56 7.25 -13.33
CA HIS A 30 1.25 8.60 -13.78
C HIS A 30 2.06 9.60 -12.96
N LEU A 31 2.76 10.52 -13.64
CA LEU A 31 3.43 11.63 -12.96
C LEU A 31 2.38 12.71 -12.66
N VAL A 32 2.30 13.10 -11.40
CA VAL A 32 1.39 14.12 -10.90
C VAL A 32 2.23 15.34 -10.51
N PRO A 33 1.80 16.59 -10.77
CA PRO A 33 2.53 17.80 -10.37
C PRO A 33 2.44 18.05 -8.86
N MET A 34 3.05 17.15 -8.08
CA MET A 34 3.18 17.20 -6.62
C MET A 34 4.56 16.68 -6.22
N THR A 35 5.12 17.19 -5.13
CA THR A 35 6.48 16.84 -4.69
C THR A 35 6.59 15.45 -4.09
N ARG A 36 5.56 15.00 -3.38
CA ARG A 36 5.56 13.75 -2.61
C ARG A 36 4.20 13.05 -2.66
N GLY A 37 4.25 11.74 -2.51
CA GLY A 37 3.09 10.87 -2.40
C GLY A 37 2.99 9.89 -3.57
N VAL A 38 2.58 8.67 -3.26
CA VAL A 38 2.12 7.68 -4.25
C VAL A 38 0.72 7.27 -3.83
N LEU A 39 -0.20 7.23 -4.80
CA LEU A 39 -1.49 6.58 -4.68
C LEU A 39 -1.55 5.45 -5.71
N ALA A 40 -1.82 4.24 -5.25
CA ALA A 40 -2.08 3.09 -6.08
C ALA A 40 -3.57 2.74 -6.03
N THR A 41 -4.21 2.70 -7.19
CA THR A 41 -5.55 2.13 -7.36
C THR A 41 -5.41 0.81 -8.11
N ILE A 42 -5.81 -0.29 -7.46
CA ILE A 42 -5.64 -1.65 -7.96
C ILE A 42 -7.03 -2.24 -8.21
N TYR A 43 -7.26 -2.70 -9.44
CA TYR A 43 -8.50 -3.34 -9.85
C TYR A 43 -8.28 -4.85 -9.95
N CYS A 44 -9.06 -5.62 -9.20
CA CYS A 44 -9.00 -7.07 -9.14
C CYS A 44 -10.37 -7.66 -9.47
N ARG A 45 -10.39 -8.87 -10.04
CA ARG A 45 -11.61 -9.66 -10.15
C ARG A 45 -11.87 -10.38 -8.83
N GLY A 46 -13.10 -10.29 -8.32
CA GLY A 46 -13.49 -10.96 -7.08
C GLY A 46 -14.96 -10.73 -6.73
N ARG A 47 -15.51 -11.64 -5.93
CA ARG A 47 -16.92 -11.61 -5.48
C ARG A 47 -17.08 -11.30 -3.99
N ALA A 48 -16.06 -10.70 -3.37
CA ALA A 48 -16.15 -10.25 -1.99
C ALA A 48 -16.97 -8.97 -1.89
N THR A 49 -17.60 -8.75 -0.74
CA THR A 49 -18.21 -7.46 -0.38
C THR A 49 -17.16 -6.51 0.19
N THR A 50 -17.44 -5.20 0.15
CA THR A 50 -16.57 -4.18 0.78
C THR A 50 -16.28 -4.50 2.25
N GLY A 51 -17.29 -4.91 3.02
CA GLY A 51 -17.12 -5.29 4.42
C GLY A 51 -16.15 -6.45 4.61
N GLN A 52 -16.30 -7.53 3.82
CA GLN A 52 -15.38 -8.67 3.85
C GLN A 52 -13.94 -8.27 3.53
N CYS A 53 -13.73 -7.39 2.54
CA CYS A 53 -12.41 -6.88 2.20
C CYS A 53 -11.79 -6.06 3.35
N LEU A 54 -12.55 -5.13 3.92
CA LEU A 54 -12.09 -4.29 5.04
C LEU A 54 -11.77 -5.13 6.28
N ASP A 55 -12.62 -6.09 6.61
CA ASP A 55 -12.40 -6.97 7.77
C ASP A 55 -11.19 -7.89 7.56
N ALA A 56 -11.00 -8.43 6.36
CA ALA A 56 -9.79 -9.17 6.02
C ALA A 56 -8.53 -8.30 6.16
N ALA A 57 -8.56 -7.06 5.66
CA ALA A 57 -7.44 -6.13 5.76
C ALA A 57 -7.14 -5.74 7.21
N ARG A 58 -8.16 -5.43 8.02
CA ARG A 58 -7.99 -5.10 9.45
C ARG A 58 -7.38 -6.24 10.23
N ARG A 59 -7.81 -7.48 9.97
CA ARG A 59 -7.20 -8.69 10.57
C ARG A 59 -5.75 -8.87 10.12
N PHE A 60 -5.49 -8.72 8.83
CA PHE A 60 -4.15 -8.91 8.25
C PHE A 60 -3.13 -7.89 8.78
N TYR A 61 -3.55 -6.63 8.91
CA TYR A 61 -2.70 -5.54 9.41
C TYR A 61 -2.80 -5.30 10.92
N ALA A 62 -3.50 -6.17 11.66
CA ALA A 62 -3.59 -6.07 13.11
C ALA A 62 -2.19 -6.09 13.75
N GLY A 63 -1.91 -5.14 14.64
CA GLY A 63 -0.61 -4.99 15.29
C GLY A 63 0.51 -4.43 14.40
N ARG A 64 0.25 -4.10 13.13
CA ARG A 64 1.26 -3.48 12.25
C ARG A 64 1.34 -1.98 12.51
N ALA A 65 2.46 -1.53 13.06
CA ALA A 65 2.64 -0.15 13.52
C ALA A 65 2.41 0.91 12.43
N PHE A 66 2.73 0.60 11.17
CA PHE A 66 2.74 1.58 10.08
C PHE A 66 1.57 1.50 9.09
N VAL A 67 0.70 0.50 9.19
CA VAL A 67 -0.42 0.35 8.25
C VAL A 67 -1.73 0.77 8.92
N ARG A 68 -2.52 1.58 8.23
CA ARG A 68 -3.84 2.02 8.68
C ARG A 68 -4.88 1.61 7.64
N VAL A 69 -5.86 0.81 8.05
CA VAL A 69 -7.02 0.49 7.22
C VAL A 69 -8.08 1.55 7.47
N THR A 70 -8.63 2.11 6.39
CA THR A 70 -9.56 3.23 6.43
C THR A 70 -10.84 2.90 5.66
N ASP A 71 -11.97 3.44 6.14
CA ASP A 71 -13.29 3.17 5.55
C ASP A 71 -13.59 4.05 4.33
N LYS A 72 -12.75 5.08 4.11
CA LYS A 72 -12.87 6.04 3.02
C LYS A 72 -11.58 6.00 2.17
N PRO A 73 -11.67 6.33 0.87
CA PRO A 73 -10.49 6.43 0.02
C PRO A 73 -9.40 7.34 0.62
N PRO A 74 -8.16 6.86 0.76
CA PRO A 74 -7.09 7.65 1.33
C PRO A 74 -6.56 8.68 0.33
N GLN A 75 -5.98 9.77 0.86
CA GLN A 75 -5.34 10.82 0.08
C GLN A 75 -3.84 10.81 0.34
N THR A 76 -3.02 11.10 -0.68
CA THR A 76 -1.55 11.05 -0.57
C THR A 76 -1.00 11.92 0.55
N LYS A 77 -1.65 13.06 0.81
CA LYS A 77 -1.27 14.00 1.86
C LYS A 77 -1.36 13.40 3.28
N TRP A 78 -2.22 12.40 3.50
CA TRP A 78 -2.31 11.70 4.78
C TRP A 78 -1.02 10.98 5.16
N ALA A 79 -0.19 10.60 4.18
CA ALA A 79 1.06 9.88 4.42
C ALA A 79 2.30 10.78 4.41
N THR A 80 2.19 12.01 3.88
CA THR A 80 3.33 12.91 3.65
C THR A 80 4.17 13.13 4.90
N GLY A 81 5.50 12.97 4.78
CA GLY A 81 6.45 13.17 5.87
C GLY A 81 6.46 12.07 6.93
N SER A 82 5.66 11.01 6.77
CA SER A 82 5.57 9.89 7.72
C SER A 82 6.03 8.56 7.12
N ASN A 83 6.18 7.56 7.98
CA ASN A 83 6.37 6.17 7.58
C ASN A 83 5.03 5.40 7.48
N LEU A 84 3.89 6.08 7.53
CA LEU A 84 2.56 5.47 7.47
C LEU A 84 2.16 5.09 6.04
N ALA A 85 1.41 3.99 5.94
CA ALA A 85 0.67 3.59 4.76
C ALA A 85 -0.82 3.54 5.09
N PHE A 86 -1.67 4.11 4.25
CA PHE A 86 -3.12 4.03 4.40
C PHE A 86 -3.71 3.19 3.28
N VAL A 87 -4.60 2.26 3.62
CA VAL A 87 -5.28 1.40 2.66
C VAL A 87 -6.79 1.45 2.85
N SER A 88 -7.53 1.34 1.77
CA SER A 88 -8.98 1.19 1.78
C SER A 88 -9.41 0.24 0.66
N TYR A 89 -10.64 -0.27 0.78
CA TYR A 89 -11.20 -1.21 -0.19
C TYR A 89 -12.63 -0.82 -0.53
N ALA A 90 -13.02 -1.06 -1.77
CA ALA A 90 -14.40 -1.03 -2.24
C ALA A 90 -14.61 -2.22 -3.15
N ALA A 91 -15.74 -2.91 -3.04
CA ALA A 91 -16.02 -4.08 -3.86
C ALA A 91 -17.48 -4.14 -4.27
N ASP A 92 -17.70 -4.75 -5.43
CA ASP A 92 -18.99 -4.99 -6.03
C ASP A 92 -19.02 -6.45 -6.54
N PRO A 93 -19.67 -7.35 -5.80
CA PRO A 93 -19.69 -8.77 -6.15
C PRO A 93 -20.51 -9.06 -7.42
N GLU A 94 -21.52 -8.23 -7.74
CA GLU A 94 -22.32 -8.37 -8.96
C GLU A 94 -21.50 -8.03 -10.20
N ARG A 95 -20.61 -7.03 -10.08
CA ARG A 95 -19.66 -6.64 -11.13
C ARG A 95 -18.36 -7.45 -11.14
N ASN A 96 -18.23 -8.44 -10.25
CA ASN A 96 -17.01 -9.23 -10.06
C ASN A 96 -15.76 -8.34 -9.87
N LEU A 97 -15.88 -7.28 -9.07
CA LEU A 97 -14.88 -6.24 -8.93
C LEU A 97 -14.49 -6.01 -7.47
N VAL A 98 -13.18 -5.98 -7.21
CA VAL A 98 -12.58 -5.49 -5.97
C VAL A 98 -11.60 -4.38 -6.33
N ILE A 99 -11.74 -3.24 -5.69
CA ILE A 99 -10.83 -2.10 -5.79
C ILE A 99 -10.08 -2.00 -4.46
N ALA A 100 -8.75 -2.08 -4.51
CA ALA A 100 -7.88 -1.76 -3.40
C ALA A 100 -7.19 -0.43 -3.67
N MET A 101 -7.17 0.46 -2.68
CA MET A 101 -6.46 1.73 -2.75
C MET A 101 -5.41 1.78 -1.66
N GLY A 102 -4.22 2.30 -1.99
CA GLY A 102 -3.13 2.46 -1.04
C GLY A 102 -2.37 3.75 -1.26
N VAL A 103 -1.96 4.42 -0.18
CA VAL A 103 -1.10 5.61 -0.23
C VAL A 103 0.10 5.50 0.69
N VAL A 104 1.21 6.09 0.25
CA VAL A 104 2.45 6.24 1.02
C VAL A 104 3.12 7.57 0.67
N ASP A 105 3.97 8.09 1.57
CA ASP A 105 5.03 9.01 1.15
C ASP A 105 6.10 8.20 0.39
N ASN A 106 6.36 8.55 -0.87
CA ASN A 106 7.28 7.85 -1.74
C ASN A 106 8.75 7.96 -1.31
N LEU A 107 9.11 9.00 -0.56
CA LEU A 107 10.46 9.18 0.01
C LEU A 107 10.55 8.65 1.45
N GLY A 108 9.43 8.66 2.18
CA GLY A 108 9.27 8.04 3.49
C GLY A 108 9.11 6.53 3.37
N LYS A 109 7.89 6.04 3.60
CA LYS A 109 7.56 4.60 3.55
C LYS A 109 7.89 3.93 2.20
N GLY A 110 7.91 4.69 1.11
CA GLY A 110 8.29 4.19 -0.22
C GLY A 110 9.81 4.04 -0.43
N ALA A 111 10.65 4.60 0.45
CA ALA A 111 12.11 4.55 0.31
C ALA A 111 12.84 4.59 1.67
N ALA A 112 13.27 5.78 2.12
CA ALA A 112 14.21 5.93 3.23
C ALA A 112 13.62 5.48 4.58
N GLY A 113 12.34 5.74 4.82
CA GLY A 113 11.66 5.29 6.04
C GLY A 113 11.59 3.77 6.14
N GLN A 114 11.33 3.08 5.02
CA GLN A 114 11.40 1.61 4.96
C GLN A 114 12.82 1.09 5.18
N ALA A 115 13.84 1.78 4.64
CA ALA A 115 15.23 1.41 4.85
C ALA A 115 15.64 1.48 6.33
N VAL A 116 15.25 2.56 7.03
CA VAL A 116 15.47 2.71 8.47
C VAL A 116 14.69 1.65 9.27
N GLN A 117 13.44 1.37 8.88
CA GLN A 117 12.63 0.33 9.53
C GLN A 117 13.31 -1.05 9.43
N ASN A 118 13.86 -1.38 8.27
CA ASN A 118 14.64 -2.61 8.09
C ASN A 118 15.94 -2.59 8.91
N ALA A 119 16.65 -1.46 8.94
CA ALA A 119 17.87 -1.32 9.72
C ALA A 119 17.62 -1.50 11.22
N ASN A 120 16.51 -0.96 11.75
CA ASN A 120 16.10 -1.17 13.13
C ASN A 120 15.97 -2.66 13.45
N LEU A 121 15.27 -3.42 12.60
CA LEU A 121 15.10 -4.86 12.77
C LEU A 121 16.44 -5.61 12.72
N ILE A 122 17.31 -5.28 11.76
CA ILE A 122 18.64 -5.89 11.61
C ILE A 122 19.51 -5.63 12.86
N CYS A 123 19.42 -4.43 13.43
CA CYS A 123 20.17 -4.03 14.61
C CYS A 123 19.53 -4.43 15.94
N GLY A 124 18.39 -5.13 15.93
CA GLY A 124 17.67 -5.52 17.16
C GLY A 124 17.01 -4.37 17.91
N LEU A 125 16.79 -3.24 17.24
CA LEU A 125 16.07 -2.08 17.78
C LEU A 125 14.55 -2.25 17.61
N PRO A 126 13.72 -1.48 18.34
CA PRO A 126 12.29 -1.40 18.06
C PRO A 126 12.05 -1.03 16.59
N GLU A 127 11.16 -1.76 15.91
CA GLU A 127 10.83 -1.55 14.48
C GLU A 127 10.50 -0.08 14.19
N THR A 128 9.91 0.62 15.15
CA THR A 128 9.43 2.00 14.99
C THR A 128 10.44 3.07 15.41
N ALA A 129 11.62 2.70 15.91
CA ALA A 129 12.61 3.66 16.41
C ALA A 129 12.96 4.71 15.34
N GLY A 130 12.76 5.99 15.67
CA GLY A 130 13.03 7.11 14.76
C GLY A 130 12.00 7.30 13.63
N LEU A 131 10.88 6.57 13.66
CA LEU A 131 9.85 6.55 12.61
C LEU A 131 8.44 6.87 13.11
N ASP A 132 8.32 7.27 14.38
CA ASP A 132 7.04 7.62 15.04
C ASP A 132 6.49 9.01 14.63
N GLY A 133 7.12 9.66 13.66
CA GLY A 133 6.72 10.96 13.16
C GLY A 133 5.31 10.95 12.57
N VAL A 134 4.50 11.92 12.98
CA VAL A 134 3.15 12.14 12.42
C VAL A 134 3.23 12.76 11.02
N PRO A 135 2.23 12.51 10.16
CA PRO A 135 2.17 13.16 8.85
C PRO A 135 2.25 14.68 8.93
N VAL A 136 2.95 15.29 7.98
CA VAL A 136 3.03 16.74 7.83
C VAL A 136 1.83 17.24 7.04
N TRP A 137 1.11 18.21 7.61
CA TRP A 137 -0.10 18.79 7.05
C TRP A 137 -0.08 20.32 7.18
N PRO A 138 -0.61 21.10 6.22
CA PRO A 138 -1.14 20.72 4.90
C PRO A 138 -0.08 20.62 3.81
#